data_AF-A0A2V9ZBQ4-F1
#
_entry.id   AF-A0A2V9ZBQ4-F1
#
_cell.length_a   1.000
_cell.length_b   1.000
_cell.length_c   1.000
_cell.angle_alpha   90.00
_cell.angle_beta   90.00
_cell.angle_gamma   90.00
#
_symmetry.space_group_name_H-M   'P 1'
#
loop_
_entity.id
_entity.type
_entity.pdbx_description
1 polymer ?
#
loop_
_entity_poly.entity_id
_entity_poly.type
_entity_poly.pdbx_seq_one_letter_code
_entity_poly.pdbx_strand_id
1 'polypeptide(L)' 'MDELPAVNVGSRRNEDIALDMMKFIALTTGYGRTSGSGVGFQGGGTASKPEEYAGHLLDLYGRCLGAVQGKK' A
#
# COMPACT_ATOMS: atom_id res chain seq x y z
N MET A 1 -9.86 22.22 0.07
CA MET A 1 -9.52 21.76 -1.28
C MET A 1 -8.52 20.65 -1.12
N ASP A 2 -8.98 19.41 -1.05
CA ASP A 2 -8.13 18.22 -1.03
C ASP A 2 -7.44 18.11 -2.40
N GLU A 3 -6.15 18.45 -2.45
CA GLU A 3 -5.29 18.23 -3.61
C GLU A 3 -5.25 16.73 -3.91
N LEU A 4 -6.11 16.29 -4.83
CA LEU A 4 -5.96 14.97 -5.43
C LEU A 4 -4.64 14.97 -6.21
N PRO A 5 -3.71 14.05 -5.92
CA PRO A 5 -2.38 14.06 -6.51
C PRO A 5 -2.50 14.02 -8.03
N ALA A 6 -1.88 15.01 -8.69
CA ALA A 6 -1.86 15.13 -10.13
C ALA A 6 -1.31 13.84 -10.76
N VAL A 7 -2.19 13.08 -11.41
CA VAL A 7 -1.81 11.90 -12.19
C VAL A 7 -1.14 12.44 -13.46
N ASN A 8 0.19 12.49 -13.46
CA ASN A 8 0.95 12.89 -14.64
C ASN A 8 0.79 11.84 -15.74
N VAL A 9 -0.11 12.09 -16.70
CA VAL A 9 -0.41 11.21 -17.85
C VAL A 9 0.63 11.41 -18.97
N GLY A 10 1.93 11.41 -18.62
CA GLY A 10 3.01 11.14 -19.57
C GLY A 10 3.24 9.64 -19.68
N SER A 11 3.91 9.16 -20.75
CA SER A 11 4.22 7.75 -21.04
C SER A 11 4.33 6.90 -19.76
N ARG A 12 3.24 6.21 -19.38
CA ARG A 12 3.13 5.63 -18.04
C ARG A 12 4.18 4.55 -17.91
N ARG A 13 5.21 4.80 -17.11
CA ARG A 13 6.22 3.79 -16.83
C ARG A 13 5.58 2.67 -16.02
N ASN A 14 6.10 1.45 -16.15
CA ASN A 14 5.57 0.29 -15.41
C ASN A 14 5.57 0.54 -13.89
N GLU A 15 6.55 1.31 -13.42
CA GLU A 15 6.67 1.81 -12.05
C GLU A 15 5.48 2.70 -11.65
N ASP A 16 5.09 3.65 -12.51
CA ASP A 16 3.98 4.56 -12.24
C ASP A 16 2.63 3.79 -12.21
N ILE A 17 2.47 2.78 -13.08
CA ILE A 17 1.29 1.88 -13.09
C ILE A 17 1.26 1.01 -11.83
N ALA A 18 2.41 0.44 -11.44
CA ALA A 18 2.51 -0.38 -10.24
C ALA A 18 2.22 0.42 -8.96
N LEU A 19 2.65 1.68 -8.90
CA LEU A 19 2.33 2.59 -7.79
C LEU A 19 0.83 2.89 -7.71
N ASP A 20 0.17 3.11 -8.84
CA ASP A 20 -1.28 3.36 -8.90
C ASP A 20 -2.07 2.11 -8.43
N MET A 21 -1.69 0.93 -8.93
CA MET A 21 -2.29 -0.35 -8.54
C MET A 21 -2.08 -0.65 -7.05
N MET A 22 -0.86 -0.44 -6.54
CA MET A 22 -0.53 -0.61 -5.12
C MET A 22 -1.41 0.29 -4.24
N LYS A 23 -1.50 1.59 -4.59
CA LYS A 23 -2.34 2.55 -3.84
C LYS A 23 -3.80 2.12 -3.85
N PHE A 24 -4.33 1.72 -4.99
CA PHE A 24 -5.70 1.23 -5.10
C PHE A 24 -5.94 0.04 -4.17
N ILE A 25 -5.06 -0.97 -4.17
CA ILE A 25 -5.17 -2.14 -3.29
C ILE A 25 -5.09 -1.73 -1.81
N ALA A 26 -4.09 -0.93 -1.43
CA ALA A 26 -3.91 -0.51 -0.04
C ALA A 26 -5.10 0.28 0.51
N LEU A 27 -5.67 1.19 -0.30
CA LEU A 27 -6.82 1.99 0.10
C LEU A 27 -8.11 1.16 0.20
N THR A 28 -8.35 0.26 -0.76
CA THR A 28 -9.62 -0.50 -0.84
C THR A 28 -9.67 -1.66 0.15
N THR A 29 -8.53 -2.29 0.44
CA THR A 29 -8.47 -3.48 1.30
C THR A 29 -8.00 -3.16 2.72
N GLY A 30 -7.44 -1.98 2.95
CA GLY A 30 -6.72 -1.68 4.19
C GLY A 30 -5.41 -2.46 4.32
N TYR A 31 -4.80 -2.90 3.22
CA TYR A 31 -3.55 -3.67 3.24
C TYR A 31 -2.47 -2.97 4.06
N GLY A 32 -1.82 -3.72 4.95
CA GLY A 32 -0.80 -3.21 5.86
C GLY A 32 -1.35 -2.35 7.01
N ARG A 33 -2.60 -1.84 6.95
CA ARG A 33 -3.19 -1.20 8.12
C ARG A 33 -3.40 -2.25 9.18
N THR A 34 -2.78 -2.03 10.31
CA THR A 34 -2.88 -2.94 11.42
C THR A 34 -4.07 -2.51 12.23
N SER A 35 -5.12 -3.32 12.20
CA SER A 35 -6.36 -3.12 12.94
C SER A 35 -6.05 -3.13 14.44
N GLY A 36 -5.69 -1.97 14.97
CA GLY A 36 -5.30 -1.76 16.36
C GLY A 36 -5.83 -0.44 16.89
N SER A 37 -7.08 -0.10 16.57
CA SER A 37 -7.81 0.99 17.24
C SER A 37 -8.96 0.45 18.10
N GLY A 38 -8.77 -0.73 18.70
CA GLY A 38 -9.64 -1.24 19.75
C GLY A 38 -9.13 -0.78 21.11
N VAL A 39 -9.79 0.20 21.72
CA VAL A 39 -9.59 0.53 23.13
C VAL A 39 -10.24 -0.56 23.99
N GLY A 40 -9.47 -1.56 24.39
CA GLY A 40 -9.97 -2.65 25.23
C GLY A 40 -8.81 -3.30 25.98
N PHE A 41 -9.02 -3.52 27.28
CA PHE A 41 -8.10 -4.14 28.22
C PHE A 41 -7.70 -5.56 27.79
N GLN A 42 -6.76 -5.67 26.85
CA GLN A 42 -6.10 -6.91 26.51
C GLN A 42 -4.67 -6.56 26.07
N GLY A 43 -3.73 -6.75 26.99
CA GLY A 43 -2.31 -6.70 26.68
C GLY A 43 -1.97 -7.73 25.59
N GLY A 44 -1.07 -7.34 24.68
CA GLY A 44 -0.35 -8.30 23.83
C GLY A 44 -0.73 -8.39 22.36
N GLY A 45 -1.46 -7.42 21.79
CA GLY A 45 -1.56 -7.28 20.34
C GLY A 45 -0.56 -6.25 19.87
N THR A 46 0.57 -6.67 19.30
CA THR A 46 1.58 -5.80 18.68
C THR A 46 0.89 -4.74 17.83
N ALA A 47 0.90 -3.49 18.30
CA ALA A 47 0.74 -2.35 17.41
C ALA A 47 1.87 -2.50 16.39
N SER A 48 1.57 -3.11 15.25
CA SER A 48 2.53 -3.32 14.19
C SER A 48 3.16 -1.99 13.90
N LYS A 49 4.46 -1.97 14.17
CA LYS A 49 5.26 -0.76 14.19
C LYS A 49 5.12 -0.08 12.81
N PRO A 50 5.19 1.25 12.72
CA PRO A 50 5.11 1.94 11.42
C PRO A 50 6.11 1.39 10.39
N GLU A 51 7.22 0.82 10.85
CA GLU A 51 8.21 0.09 10.06
C GLU A 51 7.65 -1.20 9.44
N GLU A 52 6.80 -1.94 10.15
CA GLU A 52 6.14 -3.14 9.64
C GLU A 52 5.12 -2.77 8.56
N TYR A 53 4.35 -1.71 8.77
CA TYR A 53 3.43 -1.18 7.76
C TYR A 53 4.18 -0.78 6.48
N ALA A 54 5.28 -0.06 6.62
CA ALA A 54 6.15 0.29 5.49
C ALA A 54 6.67 -0.96 4.77
N GLY A 55 7.08 -1.99 5.52
CA GLY A 55 7.49 -3.28 4.96
C GLY A 55 6.39 -3.94 4.12
N HIS A 56 5.16 -3.99 4.65
CA HIS A 56 4.00 -4.53 3.91
C HIS A 56 3.76 -3.77 2.61
N LEU A 57 3.80 -2.44 2.65
CA LEU A 57 3.63 -1.60 1.47
C LEU A 57 4.72 -1.82 0.41
N LEU A 58 5.98 -1.97 0.82
CA LEU A 58 7.11 -2.25 -0.08
C LEU A 58 6.97 -3.63 -0.76
N ASP A 59 6.54 -4.65 -0.01
CA ASP A 59 6.28 -5.98 -0.59
C ASP A 59 5.11 -5.95 -1.59
N LEU A 60 4.03 -5.24 -1.25
CA LEU A 60 2.90 -5.05 -2.16
C LEU A 60 3.33 -4.37 -3.47
N TYR A 61 4.16 -3.33 -3.38
CA TYR A 61 4.71 -2.66 -4.57
C TYR A 61 5.46 -3.64 -5.48
N GLY A 62 6.34 -4.49 -4.90
CA GLY A 62 7.08 -5.49 -5.66
C GLY A 62 6.16 -6.46 -6.42
N ARG A 63 5.08 -6.91 -5.77
CA ARG A 63 4.05 -7.76 -6.39
C ARG A 63 3.31 -7.04 -7.52
N CYS A 64 2.92 -5.79 -7.31
CA CYS A 64 2.28 -4.96 -8.35
C CYS A 64 3.20 -4.75 -9.56
N LEU A 65 4.49 -4.47 -9.32
CA LEU A 65 5.46 -4.28 -10.39
C LEU A 65 5.70 -5.56 -11.19
N GLY A 66 5.83 -6.70 -10.52
CA GLY A 66 5.94 -8.01 -11.19
C GLY A 66 4.74 -8.32 -12.09
N ALA A 67 3.53 -8.03 -11.59
CA ALA A 67 2.28 -8.20 -12.34
C ALA A 67 2.23 -7.29 -13.59
N VAL A 68 2.61 -6.02 -13.47
CA VAL A 68 2.63 -5.06 -14.59
C VAL A 68 3.70 -5.41 -15.62
N GLN A 69 4.86 -5.91 -15.20
CA GLN A 69 5.94 -6.34 -16.10
C GLN A 69 5.63 -7.66 -16.83
N GLY A 70 4.50 -8.31 -16.54
CA GLY A 70 4.14 -9.60 -17.15
C GLY A 70 5.03 -10.76 -16.72
N LYS A 71 5.76 -10.62 -15.59
CA LYS A 71 6.54 -11.70 -15.00
C LYS A 71 5.59 -12.64 -14.26
N LYS A 72 5.01 -13.60 -14.99
CA LYS A 72 4.20 -14.68 -14.44
C LYS A 72 4.86 -16.02 -14.69
#